data_AF-A0ABD6E886-F1
#
_entry.id   AF-A0ABD6E886-F1
#
_cell.length_a   1.000
_cell.length_b   1.000
_cell.length_c   1.000
_cell.angle_alpha   90.00
_cell.angle_beta   90.00
_cell.angle_gamma   90.00
#
_symmetry.space_group_name_H-M   'P 1'
#
loop_
_entity.id
_entity.type
_entity.pdbx_description
1 polymer ?
#
loop_
_entity_poly.entity_id
_entity_poly.type
_entity_poly.pdbx_seq_one_letter_code
_entity_poly.pdbx_strand_id
1 'polypeptide(L)' 'MPQVIIVGAGPVGALNACYFAKRGWSVEVFEYRRDIRTSEHVPGRSINLSLSFRGKCALEKVGLKDIVVKDDK' A
#
# COMPACT_ATOMS: atom_id res chain seq x y z
N MET A 1 20.25 -0.61 -12.15
CA MET A 1 19.01 -0.39 -11.37
C MET A 1 18.77 -1.64 -10.53
N PRO A 2 18.78 -1.56 -9.19
CA PRO A 2 18.56 -2.72 -8.34
C PRO A 2 17.11 -3.23 -8.46
N GLN A 3 16.90 -4.52 -8.25
CA GLN A 3 15.61 -5.19 -8.30
C GLN A 3 15.20 -5.69 -6.91
N VAL A 4 13.91 -5.64 -6.60
CA VAL A 4 13.33 -6.20 -5.38
C VAL A 4 12.01 -6.88 -5.70
N ILE A 5 11.82 -8.06 -5.12
CA ILE A 5 10.57 -8.81 -5.16
C ILE A 5 9.89 -8.68 -3.80
N ILE A 6 8.62 -8.31 -3.81
CA ILE A 6 7.78 -8.20 -2.62
C ILE A 6 6.69 -9.28 -2.70
N VAL A 7 6.64 -10.15 -1.70
CA VAL A 7 5.59 -11.17 -1.57
C VAL A 7 4.52 -10.65 -0.60
N GLY A 8 3.31 -10.43 -1.12
CA GLY A 8 2.15 -9.88 -0.41
C GLY A 8 1.87 -8.41 -0.78
N ALA A 9 0.68 -8.14 -1.31
CA ALA A 9 0.18 -6.80 -1.65
C ALA A 9 -0.77 -6.22 -0.59
N GLY A 10 -0.56 -6.60 0.68
CA GLY A 10 -1.23 -5.97 1.82
C GLY A 10 -0.73 -4.54 2.11
N PRO A 11 -1.19 -3.90 3.19
CA PRO A 11 -0.85 -2.50 3.49
C PRO A 11 0.66 -2.24 3.57
N VAL A 12 1.42 -3.14 4.20
CA VAL A 12 2.88 -3.00 4.34
C VAL A 12 3.60 -3.26 3.01
N GLY A 13 3.21 -4.30 2.29
CA GLY A 13 3.84 -4.68 1.01
C GLY A 13 3.64 -3.61 -0.06
N ALA A 14 2.40 -3.11 -0.19
CA ALA A 14 2.07 -2.02 -1.10
C ALA A 14 2.84 -0.73 -0.75
N LEU A 15 2.92 -0.36 0.54
CA LEU A 15 3.69 0.81 0.96
C LEU A 15 5.19 0.66 0.67
N ASN A 16 5.77 -0.51 0.97
CA ASN A 16 7.17 -0.79 0.65
C ASN A 16 7.45 -0.73 -0.85
N ALA A 17 6.53 -1.22 -1.69
CA ALA A 17 6.66 -1.11 -3.14
C ALA A 17 6.78 0.35 -3.58
N CYS A 18 5.94 1.25 -3.05
CA CYS A 18 6.04 2.69 -3.31
C CYS A 18 7.39 3.27 -2.85
N TYR A 19 7.89 2.86 -1.68
CA TYR A 19 9.19 3.31 -1.18
C TYR A 19 10.36 2.89 -2.06
N PHE A 20 10.39 1.64 -2.52
CA PHE A 20 11.45 1.15 -3.41
C PHE A 20 11.37 1.79 -4.79
N ALA A 21 10.17 1.88 -5.37
CA ALA A 21 9.95 2.54 -6.65
C ALA A 21 10.40 4.02 -6.61
N LYS A 22 10.07 4.75 -5.53
CA LYS A 22 10.53 6.14 -5.32
C LYS A 22 12.06 6.28 -5.21
N ARG A 23 12.76 5.22 -4.79
CA ARG A 23 14.24 5.16 -4.76
C ARG A 23 14.85 4.70 -6.08
N GLY A 24 14.04 4.52 -7.13
CA GLY A 24 14.51 4.10 -8.46
C GLY A 24 14.83 2.62 -8.56
N TRP A 25 14.19 1.76 -7.76
CA TRP A 25 14.31 0.30 -7.88
C TRP A 25 13.30 -0.25 -8.89
N SER A 26 13.65 -1.35 -9.55
CA SER A 26 12.69 -2.20 -10.26
C SER A 26 11.95 -3.05 -9.23
N VAL A 27 10.63 -2.88 -9.12
CA VAL A 27 9.83 -3.54 -8.08
C VAL A 27 8.81 -4.47 -8.71
N GLU A 28 8.81 -5.73 -8.27
CA GLU A 28 7.78 -6.70 -8.59
C GLU A 28 7.03 -7.11 -7.33
N VAL A 29 5.70 -7.11 -7.39
CA VAL A 29 4.83 -7.46 -6.26
C VAL A 29 3.99 -8.65 -6.66
N PHE A 30 4.06 -9.71 -5.88
CA PHE A 30 3.25 -10.92 -6.06
C PHE A 30 2.26 -11.05 -4.92
N GLU A 31 0.99 -11.21 -5.24
CA GLU A 31 -0.09 -11.43 -4.28
C GLU A 31 -0.83 -12.70 -4.66
N TYR A 32 -1.15 -13.51 -3.65
CA TYR A 32 -1.91 -14.74 -3.83
C TYR A 32 -3.36 -14.46 -4.21
N ARG A 33 -3.94 -13.41 -3.61
CA ARG A 33 -5.32 -12.99 -3.86
C ARG A 33 -5.45 -12.31 -5.23
N ARG A 34 -6.65 -12.41 -5.81
CA ARG A 34 -7.01 -11.60 -6.98
C ARG A 34 -6.97 -10.10 -6.64
N ASP A 35 -6.74 -9.28 -7.65
CA ASP A 35 -6.77 -7.83 -7.51
C ASP A 35 -8.14 -7.37 -7.00
N ILE A 36 -8.14 -6.80 -5.80
CA ILE A 36 -9.36 -6.34 -5.13
C ILE A 36 -10.00 -5.14 -5.84
N ARG A 37 -9.26 -4.43 -6.70
CA ARG A 37 -9.76 -3.27 -7.46
C ARG A 37 -10.67 -3.68 -8.62
N THR A 38 -10.53 -4.92 -9.10
CA THR A 38 -11.31 -5.47 -10.21
C THR A 38 -12.21 -6.63 -9.77
N SER A 39 -12.24 -6.95 -8.48
CA SER A 39 -13.01 -8.07 -7.95
C SER A 39 -14.43 -7.62 -7.58
N GLU A 40 -15.46 -8.29 -8.11
CA GLU A 40 -16.86 -8.03 -7.73
C GLU A 40 -17.16 -8.40 -6.28
N HIS A 41 -16.48 -9.43 -5.76
CA HIS A 41 -16.60 -9.87 -4.38
C HIS A 41 -15.20 -10.04 -3.79
N VAL A 42 -14.89 -9.27 -2.75
CA VAL A 42 -13.62 -9.36 -2.04
C VAL A 42 -13.82 -10.24 -0.79
N PRO A 43 -13.35 -11.50 -0.77
CA PRO A 43 -13.51 -12.36 0.40
C PRO A 43 -12.69 -11.83 1.58
N GLY A 44 -13.36 -11.55 2.69
CA GLY A 44 -12.77 -10.99 3.91
C GLY A 44 -13.58 -9.81 4.44
N ARG A 45 -13.53 -9.55 5.75
CA ARG A 45 -14.16 -8.35 6.31
C ARG A 45 -13.27 -7.15 5.99
N SER A 46 -13.81 -6.18 5.26
CA SER A 46 -13.27 -4.83 5.34
C SER A 46 -13.43 -4.38 6.78
N ILE A 47 -12.32 -4.11 7.45
CA ILE A 47 -12.31 -3.62 8.83
C ILE A 47 -11.87 -2.17 8.82
N ASN A 48 -12.61 -1.34 9.53
CA ASN A 48 -12.14 0.01 9.81
C ASN A 48 -10.91 -0.10 10.72
N LEU A 49 -9.81 0.50 10.28
CA LEU A 49 -8.54 0.52 11.01
C LEU A 49 -8.24 1.95 11.44
N SER A 50 -7.92 2.14 12.71
CA SER A 50 -7.42 3.42 13.20
C SER A 50 -5.98 3.63 12.77
N LEU A 51 -5.69 4.76 12.12
CA LEU A 51 -4.34 5.11 11.65
C LEU A 51 -3.66 6.07 12.63
N SER A 52 -2.63 5.57 13.33
CA SER A 52 -1.82 6.40 14.23
C SER A 52 -0.92 7.39 13.48
N PHE A 53 -0.30 8.31 14.22
CA PHE A 53 0.67 9.27 13.68
C PHE A 53 1.80 8.59 12.88
N ARG A 54 2.30 7.43 13.35
CA ARG A 54 3.35 6.67 12.67
C ARG A 54 2.94 6.26 11.25
N GLY A 55 1.70 5.79 11.08
CA GLY A 55 1.16 5.42 9.79
C GLY A 55 1.02 6.61 8.85
N LYS A 56 0.52 7.74 9.38
CA LYS A 56 0.41 9.00 8.61
C LYS A 56 1.78 9.49 8.12
N CYS A 57 2.81 9.46 8.98
CA CYS A 57 4.17 9.83 8.59
C CYS A 57 4.76 8.91 7.52
N ALA A 58 4.48 7.61 7.56
CA ALA A 58 4.97 6.67 6.55
C ALA A 58 4.33 6.97 5.18
N LEU A 59 3.03 7.24 5.14
CA LEU A 59 2.31 7.62 3.92
C LEU A 59 2.78 8.97 3.36
N GLU A 60 3.13 9.92 4.22
CA GLU A 60 3.66 11.23 3.80
C GLU A 60 4.95 11.11 2.99
N LYS A 61 5.86 10.21 3.41
CA LYS A 61 7.14 10.02 2.70
C LYS A 61 6.97 9.47 1.28
N VAL A 62 5.84 8.83 0.98
CA VAL A 62 5.50 8.36 -0.38
C VAL A 62 4.43 9.23 -1.06
N GLY A 63 4.01 10.34 -0.45
CA GLY A 63 3.04 11.28 -1.04
C GLY A 63 1.59 10.79 -1.04
N LEU A 64 1.25 9.81 -0.20
CA LEU A 64 -0.09 9.20 -0.16
C LEU A 64 -0.93 9.62 1.06
N LYS A 65 -0.37 10.42 1.98
CA LYS A 65 -1.04 10.81 3.23
C LYS A 65 -2.41 11.41 2.96
N ASP A 66 -2.50 12.42 2.08
CA ASP A 66 -3.73 13.19 1.91
C ASP A 66 -4.82 12.38 1.18
N ILE A 67 -4.42 11.42 0.33
CA ILE A 67 -5.34 10.51 -0.37
C ILE A 67 -5.98 9.53 0.62
N VAL A 68 -5.19 9.01 1.56
CA VAL A 68 -5.63 7.97 2.51
C VAL A 68 -6.30 8.55 3.76
N VAL A 69 -5.83 9.70 4.24
CA VAL A 69 -6.28 10.30 5.50
C VAL A 69 -7.47 11.22 5.32
N LYS A 70 -7.92 11.50 4.07
CA LYS A 70 -9.03 12.40 3.71
C LYS A 70 -9.80 12.91 4.91
N ASP A 71 -9.47 14.14 5.34
CA ASP A 71 -10.26 14.81 6.35
C ASP A 71 -11.66 15.02 5.74
N ASP A 72 -12.67 14.35 6.30
CA ASP A 72 -14.06 14.71 6.08
C ASP A 72 -14.25 16.13 6.65
N LYS A 73 -14.08 17.13 5.79
CA LYS A 73 -14.61 18.47 5.99
C LYS A 73 -15.75 18.70 5.03
#